data_AF-A0A937R619-F1
#
_entry.id   AF-A0A937R619-F1
#
_cell.length_a   1.000
_cell.length_b   1.000
_cell.length_c   1.000
_cell.angle_alpha   90.00
_cell.angle_beta   90.00
_cell.angle_gamma   90.00
#
_symmetry.space_group_name_H-M   'P 1'
#
loop_
_entity.id
_entity.type
_entity.pdbx_description
1 polymer ?
#
loop_
_entity_poly.entity_id
_entity_poly.type
_entity_poly.pdbx_seq_one_letter_code
_entity_poly.pdbx_strand_id
1 'polypeptide(L)'
;MRFAYIFPDMLTKLIKILFISLLFHFGVCQVVFSQEPLYSEEEDTLLELINEARKDPLGMAESLGIDRDTVLRDLPGLSAVLKKGLAPLRFNNSLYRAATGHTEDMIARIYYSHNSPDGRTYSERIRESGYLAAVCGESLGLVAFQNFMDTAEAVRIIFESIFLAELDPETTEARNILNPAITEAGIAFGSGQFTAGRLILNAYPVTFDFGKPVAGADDVEQALISMLNSARKYPGRALLNAGIDPETAEEAYGDLAWALNLGWALTWPLAPLARDEKLHGTATAHNRDMRDRLYFGTASPDGTTPFQRVESAGYAPDSVGESLGTTLGVLEVSKVDGPIDVARCLYEILLKNDLDPRSDVERNIFHPFLTEVGIGLETIYLDPDPGGAEDGSLYYTVVADFARPLDLRYFVMGTVYEDRNGNGAIDQDEGIPGLKITLNSEDSATGPEIMTETGHTGRYQMSLSSVLTGFMKLYVEREGDVFGPFYFFVGHPKENKLRNVGIEPQ
;
A
#
# COMPACT_ATOMS: atom_id res chain seq x y z
N MET A 1 72.54 -14.70 -49.85
CA MET A 1 72.13 -15.94 -50.53
C MET A 1 70.86 -16.44 -49.84
N ARG A 2 69.70 -16.27 -50.51
CA ARG A 2 68.45 -17.09 -50.55
C ARG A 2 68.03 -17.93 -49.31
N PHE A 3 66.78 -18.07 -48.82
CA PHE A 3 65.37 -17.64 -49.04
C PHE A 3 64.61 -18.23 -47.79
N ALA A 4 63.70 -17.53 -47.07
CA ALA A 4 62.21 -17.60 -47.19
C ALA A 4 61.55 -18.96 -46.84
N TYR A 5 60.37 -19.17 -46.23
CA TYR A 5 59.14 -18.44 -45.85
C TYR A 5 58.35 -19.36 -44.84
N ILE A 6 57.69 -18.90 -43.77
CA ILE A 6 56.32 -18.34 -43.60
C ILE A 6 55.14 -19.35 -43.73
N PHE A 7 54.50 -19.58 -42.56
CA PHE A 7 53.08 -19.84 -42.15
C PHE A 7 51.90 -19.66 -43.17
N PRO A 8 50.60 -19.80 -42.79
CA PRO A 8 49.80 -20.75 -41.96
C PRO A 8 48.50 -21.19 -42.71
N ASP A 9 47.53 -21.89 -42.10
CA ASP A 9 46.15 -21.38 -41.90
C ASP A 9 45.21 -22.33 -41.13
N MET A 10 44.21 -21.69 -40.52
CA MET A 10 43.13 -22.18 -39.68
C MET A 10 42.15 -23.18 -40.34
N LEU A 11 41.28 -23.72 -39.45
CA LEU A 11 39.85 -23.94 -39.71
C LEU A 11 39.46 -25.29 -40.31
N THR A 12 39.23 -26.31 -39.47
CA THR A 12 38.10 -27.22 -39.67
C THR A 12 37.80 -28.08 -38.43
N LYS A 13 36.49 -28.15 -38.10
CA LYS A 13 35.77 -29.10 -37.21
C LYS A 13 35.53 -28.60 -35.77
N LEU A 14 34.47 -27.83 -35.50
CA LEU A 14 33.03 -28.21 -35.39
C LEU A 14 32.73 -29.41 -34.46
N ILE A 15 32.15 -29.08 -33.29
CA ILE A 15 30.87 -29.62 -32.73
C ILE A 15 30.80 -31.10 -32.24
N LYS A 16 30.22 -31.25 -31.02
CA LYS A 16 29.68 -32.43 -30.26
C LYS A 16 30.66 -33.17 -29.32
N ILE A 17 30.71 -32.83 -28.02
CA ILE A 17 29.80 -33.16 -26.88
C ILE A 17 29.87 -34.65 -26.48
N LEU A 18 30.38 -34.98 -25.27
CA LEU A 18 29.56 -35.45 -24.11
C LEU A 18 30.40 -35.80 -22.86
N PHE A 19 30.02 -35.15 -21.73
CA PHE A 19 30.00 -35.59 -20.31
C PHE A 19 31.28 -36.01 -19.58
N ILE A 20 31.59 -35.30 -18.48
CA ILE A 20 31.32 -35.76 -17.10
C ILE A 20 31.28 -34.54 -16.17
N SER A 21 30.15 -34.41 -15.49
CA SER A 21 29.89 -33.58 -14.32
C SER A 21 30.66 -34.08 -13.10
N LEU A 22 31.28 -33.19 -12.33
CA LEU A 22 31.29 -33.34 -10.87
C LEU A 22 31.49 -32.00 -10.18
N LEU A 23 30.57 -31.72 -9.25
CA LEU A 23 30.50 -30.55 -8.38
C LEU A 23 31.78 -30.34 -7.57
N PHE A 24 32.26 -29.09 -7.53
CA PHE A 24 32.87 -28.54 -6.33
C PHE A 24 32.33 -27.14 -6.10
N HIS A 25 31.48 -27.03 -5.08
CA HIS A 25 31.04 -25.78 -4.46
C HIS A 25 32.26 -25.08 -3.84
N PHE A 26 32.64 -23.93 -4.39
CA PHE A 26 33.23 -22.86 -3.59
C PHE A 26 32.40 -21.61 -3.88
N GLY A 27 31.70 -21.15 -2.85
CA GLY A 27 30.85 -19.96 -2.88
C GLY A 27 31.69 -18.74 -3.23
N VAL A 28 31.53 -18.28 -4.47
CA VAL A 28 31.80 -16.89 -4.81
C VAL A 28 30.63 -16.13 -4.22
N CYS A 29 30.90 -15.43 -3.11
CA CYS A 29 30.02 -14.38 -2.62
C CYS A 29 29.93 -13.35 -3.75
N GLN A 30 28.92 -13.47 -4.61
CA GLN A 30 28.55 -12.37 -5.48
C GLN A 30 28.01 -11.30 -4.54
N VAL A 31 28.87 -10.33 -4.25
CA VAL A 31 28.42 -9.01 -3.83
C VAL A 31 27.52 -8.55 -4.97
N VAL A 32 26.22 -8.75 -4.79
CA VAL A 32 25.20 -8.10 -5.60
C VAL A 32 25.37 -6.62 -5.26
N PHE A 33 26.15 -5.91 -6.08
CA PHE A 33 25.89 -4.49 -6.21
C PHE A 33 24.44 -4.41 -6.67
N SER A 34 23.58 -3.92 -5.77
CA SER A 34 22.34 -3.27 -6.17
C SER A 34 22.75 -2.23 -7.21
N GLN A 35 22.66 -2.57 -8.50
CA GLN A 35 22.64 -1.54 -9.52
C GLN A 35 21.37 -0.75 -9.21
N GLU A 36 21.54 0.45 -8.65
CA GLU A 36 20.46 1.43 -8.73
C GLU A 36 20.05 1.51 -10.20
N PRO A 37 18.73 1.51 -10.50
CA PRO A 37 18.27 1.59 -11.87
C PRO A 37 18.91 2.81 -12.51
N LEU A 38 19.76 2.58 -13.52
CA LEU A 38 20.51 3.63 -14.20
C LEU A 38 19.59 4.22 -15.27
N TYR A 39 18.64 5.07 -14.88
CA TYR A 39 17.92 5.93 -15.82
C TYR A 39 18.84 7.06 -16.30
N SER A 40 18.49 7.65 -17.44
CA SER A 40 19.29 8.67 -18.12
C SER A 40 19.21 10.05 -17.45
N GLU A 41 20.22 10.90 -17.67
CA GLU A 41 20.19 12.30 -17.19
C GLU A 41 18.97 13.06 -17.75
N GLU A 42 18.52 12.70 -18.95
CA GLU A 42 17.30 13.22 -19.57
C GLU A 42 16.02 12.87 -18.79
N GLU A 43 15.89 11.62 -18.36
CA GLU A 43 14.73 11.12 -17.59
C GLU A 43 14.66 11.76 -16.20
N ASP A 44 15.81 11.91 -15.53
CA ASP A 44 15.92 12.62 -14.25
C ASP A 44 15.51 14.08 -14.39
N THR A 45 16.05 14.78 -15.41
CA THR A 45 15.72 16.18 -15.67
C THR A 45 14.22 16.35 -15.94
N LEU A 46 13.60 15.43 -16.68
CA LEU A 46 12.16 15.46 -16.94
C LEU A 46 11.33 15.28 -15.66
N LEU A 47 11.74 14.37 -14.76
CA LEU A 47 11.07 14.18 -13.47
C LEU A 47 11.19 15.42 -12.58
N GLU A 48 12.37 16.06 -12.56
CA GLU A 48 12.60 17.32 -11.84
C GLU A 48 11.72 18.44 -12.37
N LEU A 49 11.64 18.63 -13.69
CA LEU A 49 10.80 19.66 -14.30
C LEU A 49 9.31 19.44 -13.99
N ILE A 50 8.83 18.20 -14.03
CA ILE A 50 7.46 17.86 -13.62
C ILE A 50 7.23 18.20 -12.15
N ASN A 51 8.18 17.88 -11.28
CA ASN A 51 8.05 18.13 -9.85
C ASN A 51 8.08 19.63 -9.52
N GLU A 52 8.90 20.43 -10.21
CA GLU A 52 8.86 21.88 -10.07
C GLU A 52 7.54 22.47 -10.61
N ALA A 53 7.03 21.94 -11.73
CA ALA A 53 5.72 22.32 -12.26
C ALA A 53 4.58 21.98 -11.28
N ARG A 54 4.65 20.84 -10.60
CA ARG A 54 3.68 20.44 -9.57
C ARG A 54 3.75 21.33 -8.34
N LYS A 55 4.95 21.71 -7.92
CA LYS A 55 5.19 22.52 -6.72
C LYS A 55 4.73 23.96 -6.89
N ASP A 56 4.96 24.59 -8.05
CA ASP A 56 4.43 25.91 -8.39
C ASP A 56 3.88 25.95 -9.83
N PRO A 57 2.65 25.46 -10.05
CA PRO A 57 2.06 25.38 -11.39
C PRO A 57 1.94 26.74 -12.07
N LEU A 58 1.58 27.76 -11.31
CA LEU A 58 1.40 29.12 -11.84
C LEU A 58 2.75 29.78 -12.14
N GLY A 59 3.77 29.54 -11.32
CA GLY A 59 5.13 30.01 -11.61
C GLY A 59 5.73 29.33 -12.83
N MET A 60 5.51 28.02 -12.98
CA MET A 60 5.89 27.30 -14.18
C MET A 60 5.17 27.84 -15.42
N ALA A 61 3.85 28.05 -15.36
CA ALA A 61 3.09 28.63 -16.45
C ALA A 61 3.61 30.03 -16.87
N GLU A 62 3.92 30.88 -15.89
CA GLU A 62 4.50 32.20 -16.12
C GLU A 62 5.88 32.12 -16.78
N SER A 63 6.70 31.14 -16.39
CA SER A 63 8.01 30.89 -17.02
C SER A 63 7.89 30.48 -18.50
N LEU A 64 6.76 29.88 -18.89
CA LEU A 64 6.43 29.51 -20.26
C LEU A 64 5.63 30.61 -21.00
N GLY A 65 5.48 31.79 -20.40
CA GLY A 65 4.84 32.95 -21.01
C GLY A 65 3.31 32.98 -20.91
N ILE A 66 2.70 32.15 -20.05
CA ILE A 66 1.27 32.19 -19.76
C ILE A 66 1.03 32.97 -18.47
N ASP A 67 0.19 34.00 -18.55
CA ASP A 67 -0.19 34.83 -17.42
C ASP A 67 -0.96 34.05 -16.34
N ARG A 68 -0.63 34.28 -15.06
CA ARG A 68 -1.19 33.55 -13.91
C ARG A 68 -2.71 33.73 -13.80
N ASP A 69 -3.21 34.94 -14.04
CA ASP A 69 -4.64 35.24 -13.97
C ASP A 69 -5.40 34.58 -15.13
N THR A 70 -4.75 34.43 -16.27
CA THR A 70 -5.26 33.67 -17.42
C THR A 70 -5.44 32.19 -17.08
N VAL A 71 -4.42 31.52 -16.52
CA VAL A 71 -4.55 30.12 -16.09
C VAL A 71 -5.68 29.94 -15.07
N LEU A 72 -5.76 30.81 -14.07
CA LEU A 72 -6.79 30.71 -13.02
C LEU A 72 -8.21 30.94 -13.54
N ARG A 73 -8.36 31.81 -14.53
CA ARG A 73 -9.65 32.08 -15.19
C ARG A 73 -10.08 30.91 -16.07
N ASP A 74 -9.14 30.34 -16.81
CA ASP A 74 -9.43 29.30 -17.81
C ASP A 74 -9.59 27.92 -17.15
N LEU A 75 -8.98 27.69 -15.97
CA LEU A 75 -9.06 26.44 -15.20
C LEU A 75 -9.63 26.63 -13.77
N PRO A 76 -10.88 27.12 -13.62
CA PRO A 76 -11.44 27.44 -12.30
C PRO A 76 -11.56 26.20 -11.39
N GLY A 77 -11.77 25.01 -11.96
CA GLY A 77 -11.85 23.74 -11.24
C GLY A 77 -10.53 23.31 -10.58
N LEU A 78 -9.39 23.83 -11.06
CA LEU A 78 -8.06 23.50 -10.54
C LEU A 78 -7.48 24.59 -9.62
N SER A 79 -8.26 25.62 -9.27
CA SER A 79 -7.76 26.79 -8.53
C SER A 79 -7.04 26.44 -7.22
N ALA A 80 -7.52 25.42 -6.48
CA ALA A 80 -6.89 24.98 -5.25
C ALA A 80 -5.50 24.35 -5.50
N VAL A 81 -5.40 23.50 -6.51
CA VAL A 81 -4.15 22.85 -6.94
C VAL A 81 -3.16 23.89 -7.46
N LEU A 82 -3.60 24.77 -8.36
CA LEU A 82 -2.76 25.80 -8.98
C LEU A 82 -2.16 26.77 -7.96
N LYS A 83 -2.89 27.10 -6.89
CA LYS A 83 -2.44 28.06 -5.86
C LYS A 83 -1.58 27.43 -4.76
N LYS A 84 -1.84 26.18 -4.40
CA LYS A 84 -1.14 25.50 -3.29
C LYS A 84 0.07 24.70 -3.77
N GLY A 85 0.08 24.30 -5.04
CA GLY A 85 0.98 23.27 -5.53
C GLY A 85 0.54 21.87 -5.09
N LEU A 86 1.27 20.88 -5.58
CA LEU A 86 1.11 19.45 -5.29
C LEU A 86 2.41 18.88 -4.73
N ALA A 87 2.29 17.76 -4.03
CA ALA A 87 3.45 16.97 -3.65
C ALA A 87 4.22 16.49 -4.90
N PRO A 88 5.55 16.43 -4.84
CA PRO A 88 6.35 15.87 -5.92
C PRO A 88 6.02 14.38 -6.13
N LEU A 89 6.10 13.94 -7.37
CA LEU A 89 6.00 12.55 -7.77
C LEU A 89 7.26 11.80 -7.39
N ARG A 90 7.08 10.59 -6.87
CA ARG A 90 8.16 9.64 -6.63
C ARG A 90 8.41 8.79 -7.86
N PHE A 91 9.67 8.52 -8.17
CA PHE A 91 10.02 7.53 -9.18
C PHE A 91 9.50 6.14 -8.79
N ASN A 92 8.93 5.41 -9.75
CA ASN A 92 8.52 4.02 -9.59
C ASN A 92 9.07 3.14 -10.72
N ASN A 93 9.78 2.08 -10.34
CA ASN A 93 10.45 1.18 -11.27
C ASN A 93 9.49 0.33 -12.13
N SER A 94 8.26 0.05 -11.67
CA SER A 94 7.27 -0.66 -12.47
C SER A 94 6.64 0.26 -13.53
N LEU A 95 6.30 1.50 -13.16
CA LEU A 95 5.88 2.52 -14.14
C LEU A 95 7.00 2.77 -15.16
N TYR A 96 8.26 2.86 -14.71
CA TYR A 96 9.41 3.04 -15.60
C TYR A 96 9.57 1.89 -16.60
N ARG A 97 9.41 0.64 -16.15
CA ARG A 97 9.43 -0.54 -17.04
C ARG A 97 8.30 -0.52 -18.07
N ALA A 98 7.11 -0.08 -17.69
CA ALA A 98 5.99 0.07 -18.61
C ALA A 98 6.28 1.15 -19.67
N ALA A 99 6.72 2.33 -19.23
CA ALA A 99 7.07 3.45 -20.10
C ALA A 99 8.20 3.10 -21.07
N THR A 100 9.22 2.39 -20.58
CA THR A 100 10.36 1.92 -21.39
C THR A 100 9.86 0.96 -22.47
N GLY A 101 9.08 -0.06 -22.08
CA GLY A 101 8.53 -1.03 -23.02
C GLY A 101 7.66 -0.38 -24.10
N HIS A 102 6.87 0.64 -23.75
CA HIS A 102 6.04 1.35 -24.72
C HIS A 102 6.87 2.26 -25.64
N THR A 103 7.84 2.99 -25.10
CA THR A 103 8.76 3.83 -25.88
C THR A 103 9.54 2.99 -26.90
N GLU A 104 10.07 1.84 -26.47
CA GLU A 104 10.76 0.89 -27.35
C GLU A 104 9.82 0.33 -28.43
N ASP A 105 8.57 0.01 -28.09
CA ASP A 105 7.59 -0.49 -29.05
C ASP A 105 7.22 0.58 -30.10
N MET A 106 6.99 1.83 -29.68
CA MET A 106 6.75 2.97 -30.56
C MET A 106 7.90 3.18 -31.56
N ILE A 107 9.15 3.07 -31.10
CA ILE A 107 10.32 3.17 -31.96
C ILE A 107 10.42 1.98 -32.92
N ALA A 108 10.29 0.76 -32.40
CA ALA A 108 10.48 -0.46 -33.18
C ALA A 108 9.42 -0.65 -34.28
N ARG A 109 8.19 -0.21 -34.01
CA ARG A 109 7.04 -0.35 -34.92
C ARG A 109 6.65 0.95 -35.62
N ILE A 110 7.38 2.04 -35.36
CA ILE A 110 7.23 3.35 -36.02
C ILE A 110 5.79 3.88 -35.89
N TYR A 111 5.31 4.01 -34.66
CA TYR A 111 3.99 4.58 -34.35
C TYR A 111 4.06 5.47 -33.12
N TYR A 112 3.12 6.41 -33.00
CA TYR A 112 2.98 7.31 -31.85
C TYR A 112 1.52 7.31 -31.39
N SER A 113 1.23 6.62 -30.29
CA SER A 113 -0.13 6.47 -29.75
C SER A 113 -0.08 5.95 -28.32
N HIS A 114 -1.10 6.30 -27.52
CA HIS A 114 -1.32 5.71 -26.20
C HIS A 114 -1.57 4.20 -26.24
N ASN A 115 -2.22 3.73 -27.31
CA ASN A 115 -2.54 2.31 -27.46
C ASN A 115 -1.51 1.64 -28.35
N SER A 116 -1.03 0.49 -27.90
CA SER A 116 -0.13 -0.34 -28.69
C SER A 116 -0.89 -0.91 -29.91
N PRO A 117 -0.21 -1.18 -31.04
CA PRO A 117 -0.86 -1.72 -32.25
C PRO A 117 -1.54 -3.08 -32.06
N ASP A 118 -1.19 -3.82 -31.00
CA ASP A 118 -1.84 -5.07 -30.60
C ASP A 118 -3.13 -4.84 -29.78
N GLY A 119 -3.50 -3.59 -29.53
CA GLY A 119 -4.71 -3.18 -28.83
C GLY A 119 -4.50 -2.82 -27.36
N ARG A 120 -3.30 -3.08 -26.79
CA ARG A 120 -3.08 -2.83 -25.36
C ARG A 120 -3.14 -1.35 -25.00
N THR A 121 -3.85 -1.03 -23.92
CA THR A 121 -3.90 0.33 -23.35
C THR A 121 -2.72 0.58 -22.41
N TYR A 122 -2.49 1.83 -22.02
CA TYR A 122 -1.47 2.15 -21.01
C TYR A 122 -1.78 1.50 -19.66
N SER A 123 -3.05 1.41 -19.24
CA SER A 123 -3.44 0.78 -17.97
C SER A 123 -3.12 -0.71 -17.96
N GLU A 124 -3.31 -1.40 -19.08
CA GLU A 124 -2.91 -2.81 -19.24
C GLU A 124 -1.39 -2.97 -19.19
N ARG A 125 -0.62 -2.13 -19.89
CA ARG A 125 0.85 -2.18 -19.86
C ARG A 125 1.42 -1.91 -18.45
N ILE A 126 0.89 -0.91 -17.76
CA ILE A 126 1.24 -0.57 -16.37
C ILE A 126 0.95 -1.75 -15.44
N ARG A 127 -0.20 -2.41 -15.60
CA ARG A 127 -0.54 -3.61 -14.81
C ARG A 127 0.38 -4.79 -15.12
N GLU A 128 0.66 -5.05 -16.40
CA GLU A 128 1.58 -6.11 -16.86
C GLU A 128 3.01 -5.93 -16.34
N SER A 129 3.45 -4.69 -16.05
CA SER A 129 4.75 -4.44 -15.42
C SER A 129 4.77 -4.77 -13.91
N GLY A 130 3.61 -5.07 -13.32
CA GLY A 130 3.44 -5.37 -11.91
C GLY A 130 3.06 -4.16 -11.05
N TYR A 131 2.60 -3.06 -11.66
CA TYR A 131 2.08 -1.91 -10.92
C TYR A 131 0.56 -1.99 -10.81
N LEU A 132 0.05 -2.32 -9.61
CA LEU A 132 -1.39 -2.31 -9.36
C LEU A 132 -1.84 -0.90 -8.97
N ALA A 133 -2.41 -0.19 -9.93
CA ALA A 133 -2.81 1.20 -9.80
C ALA A 133 -4.24 1.34 -9.23
N ALA A 134 -4.41 2.23 -8.24
CA ALA A 134 -5.71 2.82 -7.91
C ALA A 134 -6.12 3.89 -8.92
N VAL A 135 -5.12 4.61 -9.46
CA VAL A 135 -5.24 5.59 -10.54
C VAL A 135 -4.01 5.45 -11.41
N CYS A 136 -4.17 5.46 -12.73
CA CYS A 136 -3.04 5.57 -13.65
C CYS A 136 -3.38 6.49 -14.82
N GLY A 137 -2.36 6.96 -15.50
CA GLY A 137 -2.47 7.80 -16.69
C GLY A 137 -1.16 7.80 -17.46
N GLU A 138 -1.22 8.20 -18.72
CA GLU A 138 -0.05 8.32 -19.58
C GLU A 138 -0.04 9.69 -20.27
N SER A 139 1.15 10.31 -20.35
CA SER A 139 1.40 11.42 -21.26
C SER A 139 2.50 11.03 -22.23
N LEU A 140 2.37 11.44 -23.49
CA LEU A 140 3.36 11.18 -24.53
C LEU A 140 3.97 12.49 -25.02
N GLY A 141 5.28 12.47 -25.25
CA GLY A 141 6.03 13.53 -25.89
C GLY A 141 6.74 13.05 -27.14
N LEU A 142 6.85 13.91 -28.15
CA LEU A 142 7.64 13.63 -29.34
C LEU A 142 8.22 14.93 -29.89
N VAL A 143 9.53 14.94 -30.13
CA VAL A 143 10.18 15.96 -30.96
C VAL A 143 10.90 15.30 -32.12
N ALA A 144 10.63 15.77 -33.34
CA ALA A 144 11.21 15.24 -34.57
C ALA A 144 12.10 16.28 -35.27
N PHE A 145 13.23 15.84 -35.83
CA PHE A 145 14.28 16.68 -36.40
C PHE A 145 14.99 15.99 -37.57
N GLN A 146 15.57 16.78 -38.49
CA GLN A 146 16.24 16.25 -39.69
C GLN A 146 17.74 15.98 -39.50
N ASN A 147 18.42 16.85 -38.76
CA ASN A 147 19.88 16.79 -38.59
C ASN A 147 20.20 16.32 -37.17
N PHE A 148 20.71 17.22 -36.35
CA PHE A 148 21.05 17.01 -34.95
C PHE A 148 20.20 17.90 -34.07
N MET A 149 19.79 17.37 -32.93
CA MET A 149 19.15 18.10 -31.84
C MET A 149 19.80 17.64 -30.54
N ASP A 150 20.19 18.62 -29.72
CA ASP A 150 20.73 18.39 -28.38
C ASP A 150 19.64 17.81 -27.47
N THR A 151 19.99 16.80 -26.66
CA THR A 151 18.99 16.10 -25.82
C THR A 151 18.45 17.01 -24.72
N ALA A 152 19.24 17.94 -24.17
CA ALA A 152 18.74 18.89 -23.18
C ALA A 152 17.76 19.91 -23.80
N GLU A 153 17.92 20.25 -25.07
CA GLU A 153 16.92 21.03 -25.82
C GLU A 153 15.64 20.23 -26.07
N ALA A 154 15.78 18.96 -26.48
CA ALA A 154 14.65 18.06 -26.69
C ALA A 154 13.82 17.87 -25.41
N VAL A 155 14.48 17.63 -24.26
CA VAL A 155 13.86 17.52 -22.94
C VAL A 155 13.01 18.74 -22.62
N ARG A 156 13.53 19.96 -22.83
CA ARG A 156 12.77 21.20 -22.60
C ARG A 156 11.54 21.29 -23.51
N ILE A 157 11.71 21.08 -24.82
CA ILE A 157 10.60 21.14 -25.79
C ILE A 157 9.50 20.14 -25.43
N ILE A 158 9.88 18.91 -25.06
CA ILE A 158 8.95 17.85 -24.70
C ILE A 158 8.19 18.20 -23.42
N PHE A 159 8.90 18.62 -22.37
CA PHE A 159 8.28 19.04 -21.12
C PHE A 159 7.31 20.22 -21.33
N GLU A 160 7.74 21.26 -22.05
CA GLU A 160 6.91 22.42 -22.36
C GLU A 160 5.64 22.00 -23.08
N SER A 161 5.75 21.15 -24.12
CA SER A 161 4.60 20.66 -24.86
C SER A 161 3.59 19.93 -23.98
N ILE A 162 4.06 19.05 -23.08
CA ILE A 162 3.18 18.25 -22.23
C ILE A 162 2.54 19.12 -21.14
N PHE A 163 3.31 20.00 -20.50
CA PHE A 163 2.78 20.87 -19.45
C PHE A 163 1.79 21.89 -20.01
N LEU A 164 2.03 22.44 -21.21
CA LEU A 164 1.09 23.33 -21.86
C LEU A 164 -0.23 22.63 -22.22
N ALA A 165 -0.19 21.33 -22.57
CA ALA A 165 -1.40 20.55 -22.81
C ALA A 165 -2.26 20.38 -21.53
N GLU A 166 -1.64 20.31 -20.36
CA GLU A 166 -2.36 20.30 -19.06
C GLU A 166 -3.07 21.64 -18.78
N LEU A 167 -2.51 22.73 -19.29
CA LEU A 167 -3.03 24.08 -19.11
C LEU A 167 -4.11 24.46 -20.13
N ASP A 168 -4.31 23.67 -21.18
CA ASP A 168 -5.34 23.89 -22.19
C ASP A 168 -6.74 23.64 -21.58
N PRO A 169 -7.62 24.66 -21.48
CA PRO A 169 -8.98 24.49 -20.97
C PRO A 169 -9.83 23.56 -21.84
N GLU A 170 -9.50 23.42 -23.13
CA GLU A 170 -10.23 22.59 -24.10
C GLU A 170 -9.64 21.17 -24.21
N THR A 171 -8.61 20.82 -23.43
CA THR A 171 -8.03 19.48 -23.48
C THR A 171 -9.08 18.40 -23.20
N THR A 172 -9.14 17.41 -24.09
CA THR A 172 -9.96 16.21 -23.92
C THR A 172 -9.17 15.05 -23.30
N GLU A 173 -7.86 15.21 -23.14
CA GLU A 173 -7.00 14.22 -22.50
C GLU A 173 -7.03 14.38 -20.97
N ALA A 174 -6.74 13.28 -20.28
CA ALA A 174 -6.63 13.30 -18.83
C ALA A 174 -5.42 14.15 -18.42
N ARG A 175 -5.65 15.03 -17.44
CA ARG A 175 -4.56 15.74 -16.75
C ARG A 175 -3.88 14.77 -15.79
N ASN A 176 -2.57 14.64 -15.90
CA ASN A 176 -1.71 13.77 -15.11
C ASN A 176 -0.77 14.58 -14.21
N ILE A 177 -0.07 15.57 -14.77
CA ILE A 177 0.88 16.43 -14.02
C ILE A 177 0.12 17.23 -12.96
N LEU A 178 -1.04 17.82 -13.31
CA LEU A 178 -1.86 18.60 -12.38
C LEU A 178 -2.90 17.77 -11.62
N ASN A 179 -2.79 16.45 -11.68
CA ASN A 179 -3.69 15.55 -10.95
C ASN A 179 -3.21 15.36 -9.50
N PRO A 180 -4.01 15.76 -8.49
CA PRO A 180 -3.64 15.58 -7.09
C PRO A 180 -3.66 14.12 -6.64
N ALA A 181 -4.37 13.22 -7.34
CA ALA A 181 -4.41 11.80 -6.99
C ALA A 181 -3.12 11.06 -7.34
N ILE A 182 -2.34 11.56 -8.31
CA ILE A 182 -1.12 10.90 -8.77
C ILE A 182 0.04 11.18 -7.82
N THR A 183 0.75 10.13 -7.43
CA THR A 183 1.84 10.17 -6.45
C THR A 183 3.16 9.63 -6.98
N GLU A 184 3.13 8.85 -8.06
CA GLU A 184 4.31 8.18 -8.62
C GLU A 184 4.36 8.31 -10.15
N ALA A 185 5.57 8.23 -10.71
CA ALA A 185 5.81 8.29 -12.15
C ALA A 185 6.98 7.39 -12.59
N GLY A 186 6.94 6.98 -13.85
CA GLY A 186 8.05 6.40 -14.60
C GLY A 186 8.15 7.07 -15.96
N ILE A 187 9.36 7.46 -16.35
CA ILE A 187 9.60 8.27 -17.55
C ILE A 187 10.63 7.55 -18.39
N ALA A 188 10.35 7.34 -19.67
CA ALA A 188 11.27 6.71 -20.60
C ALA A 188 11.60 7.65 -21.77
N PHE A 189 12.87 8.00 -21.93
CA PHE A 189 13.36 8.83 -23.02
C PHE A 189 13.99 7.96 -24.12
N GLY A 190 13.39 7.96 -25.30
CA GLY A 190 13.83 7.15 -26.44
C GLY A 190 14.50 7.95 -27.54
N SER A 191 15.19 7.27 -28.45
CA SER A 191 15.68 7.83 -29.71
C SER A 191 15.42 6.87 -30.86
N GLY A 192 14.83 7.38 -31.95
CA GLY A 192 14.46 6.56 -33.08
C GLY A 192 14.17 7.36 -34.34
N GLN A 193 13.59 6.69 -35.34
CA GLN A 193 13.18 7.32 -36.59
C GLN A 193 11.68 7.15 -36.81
N PHE A 194 11.02 8.25 -37.20
CA PHE A 194 9.59 8.30 -37.46
C PHE A 194 9.30 8.78 -38.88
N THR A 195 8.19 8.32 -39.44
CA THR A 195 7.78 8.69 -40.81
C THR A 195 6.68 9.75 -40.76
N ALA A 196 6.98 10.94 -41.30
CA ALA A 196 6.01 12.01 -41.51
C ALA A 196 5.73 12.16 -43.00
N GLY A 197 4.68 11.48 -43.49
CA GLY A 197 4.36 11.42 -44.92
C GLY A 197 5.44 10.68 -45.71
N ARG A 198 6.28 11.41 -46.48
CA ARG A 198 7.41 10.85 -47.24
C ARG A 198 8.78 11.11 -46.62
N LEU A 199 8.83 11.82 -45.49
CA LEU A 199 10.07 12.18 -44.80
C LEU A 199 10.33 11.19 -43.67
N ILE A 200 11.58 10.74 -43.57
CA ILE A 200 12.10 10.03 -42.40
C ILE A 200 12.80 11.07 -41.53
N LEU A 201 12.34 11.22 -40.30
CA LEU A 201 12.88 12.16 -39.32
C LEU A 201 13.49 11.37 -38.17
N ASN A 202 14.60 11.86 -37.63
CA ASN A 202 15.04 11.42 -36.31
C ASN A 202 14.05 11.99 -35.29
N ALA A 203 13.79 11.27 -34.21
CA ALA A 203 12.92 11.77 -33.16
C ALA A 203 13.34 11.25 -31.79
N TYR A 204 12.97 12.03 -30.77
CA TYR A 204 13.00 11.61 -29.39
C TYR A 204 11.55 11.45 -28.90
N PRO A 205 11.00 10.22 -28.89
CA PRO A 205 9.75 9.92 -28.19
C PRO A 205 10.01 9.79 -26.68
N VAL A 206 9.03 10.22 -25.88
CA VAL A 206 9.04 10.05 -24.43
C VAL A 206 7.68 9.56 -23.96
N THR A 207 7.69 8.55 -23.10
CA THR A 207 6.48 8.09 -22.39
C THR A 207 6.60 8.45 -20.91
N PHE A 208 5.55 9.06 -20.37
CA PHE A 208 5.37 9.32 -18.95
C PHE A 208 4.20 8.47 -18.47
N ASP A 209 4.51 7.40 -17.74
CA ASP A 209 3.50 6.60 -17.05
C ASP A 209 3.37 7.10 -15.61
N PHE A 210 2.14 7.41 -15.22
CA PHE A 210 1.81 7.96 -13.92
C PHE A 210 0.93 7.01 -13.13
N GLY A 211 0.99 7.07 -11.79
CA GLY A 211 -0.02 6.42 -10.99
C GLY A 211 -0.05 6.75 -9.51
N LYS A 212 -1.10 6.22 -8.88
CA LYS A 212 -1.25 6.04 -7.44
C LYS A 212 -1.34 4.54 -7.18
N PRO A 213 -0.46 3.93 -6.37
CA PRO A 213 -0.58 2.52 -6.07
C PRO A 213 -1.88 2.28 -5.27
N VAL A 214 -2.42 1.07 -5.35
CA VAL A 214 -3.46 0.67 -4.40
C VAL A 214 -2.97 0.78 -2.97
N ALA A 215 -3.90 0.91 -2.01
CA ALA A 215 -3.54 0.94 -0.61
C ALA A 215 -2.72 -0.31 -0.23
N GLY A 216 -1.59 -0.10 0.44
CA GLY A 216 -0.73 -1.18 0.92
C GLY A 216 -1.49 -2.07 1.90
N ALA A 217 -1.45 -3.40 1.68
CA ALA A 217 -2.21 -4.36 2.47
C ALA A 217 -1.90 -4.24 3.97
N ASP A 218 -0.62 -4.19 4.36
CA ASP A 218 -0.23 -4.09 5.77
C ASP A 218 -0.73 -2.77 6.40
N ASP A 219 -0.68 -1.64 5.70
CA ASP A 219 -1.21 -0.37 6.23
C ASP A 219 -2.72 -0.44 6.48
N VAL A 220 -3.47 -1.07 5.56
CA VAL A 220 -4.92 -1.29 5.71
C VAL A 220 -5.20 -2.23 6.88
N GLU A 221 -4.48 -3.35 6.97
CA GLU A 221 -4.64 -4.35 8.04
C GLU A 221 -4.33 -3.74 9.42
N GLN A 222 -3.25 -2.99 9.56
CA GLN A 222 -2.88 -2.32 10.81
C GLN A 222 -3.91 -1.27 11.21
N ALA A 223 -4.41 -0.47 10.25
CA ALA A 223 -5.48 0.48 10.49
C ALA A 223 -6.77 -0.22 10.93
N LEU A 224 -7.13 -1.34 10.30
CA LEU A 224 -8.31 -2.13 10.63
C LEU A 224 -8.21 -2.74 12.04
N ILE A 225 -7.07 -3.32 12.44
CA ILE A 225 -6.84 -3.79 13.82
C ILE A 225 -7.03 -2.63 14.81
N SER A 226 -6.53 -1.44 14.47
CA SER A 226 -6.74 -0.22 15.26
C SER A 226 -8.22 0.10 15.47
N MET A 227 -9.00 0.07 14.39
CA MET A 227 -10.43 0.35 14.43
C MET A 227 -11.19 -0.70 15.24
N LEU A 228 -10.88 -1.98 15.06
CA LEU A 228 -11.46 -3.08 15.86
C LEU A 228 -11.16 -2.91 17.35
N ASN A 229 -9.91 -2.60 17.71
CA ASN A 229 -9.52 -2.38 19.10
C ASN A 229 -10.11 -1.10 19.71
N SER A 230 -10.28 -0.06 18.90
CA SER A 230 -11.01 1.16 19.30
C SER A 230 -12.48 0.86 19.57
N ALA A 231 -13.12 0.06 18.71
CA ALA A 231 -14.50 -0.40 18.89
C ALA A 231 -14.65 -1.21 20.17
N ARG A 232 -13.77 -2.18 20.40
CA ARG A 232 -13.75 -3.00 21.63
C ARG A 232 -13.56 -2.16 22.88
N LYS A 233 -12.72 -1.12 22.83
CA LYS A 233 -12.51 -0.20 23.97
C LYS A 233 -13.72 0.71 24.21
N TYR A 234 -14.42 1.12 23.16
CA TYR A 234 -15.55 2.04 23.22
C TYR A 234 -16.77 1.55 22.42
N PRO A 235 -17.42 0.43 22.83
CA PRO A 235 -18.43 -0.19 21.97
C PRO A 235 -19.63 0.71 21.69
N GLY A 236 -20.12 1.45 22.69
CA GLY A 236 -21.21 2.42 22.50
C GLY A 236 -20.89 3.52 21.47
N ARG A 237 -19.63 3.95 21.33
CA ARG A 237 -19.22 4.91 20.29
C ARG A 237 -19.17 4.26 18.91
N ALA A 238 -18.76 3.00 18.83
CA ALA A 238 -18.77 2.24 17.59
C ALA A 238 -20.19 2.08 17.03
N LEU A 239 -21.17 1.74 17.90
CA LEU A 239 -22.58 1.66 17.52
C LEU A 239 -23.14 2.98 17.01
N LEU A 240 -22.88 4.06 17.75
CA LEU A 240 -23.31 5.40 17.38
C LEU A 240 -22.77 5.81 16.00
N ASN A 241 -21.47 5.56 15.76
CA ASN A 241 -20.82 5.86 14.48
C ASN A 241 -21.37 5.01 13.33
N ALA A 242 -21.76 3.76 13.61
CA ALA A 242 -22.34 2.86 12.61
C ALA A 242 -23.83 3.14 12.33
N GLY A 243 -24.47 4.00 13.12
CA GLY A 243 -25.92 4.24 13.05
C GLY A 243 -26.75 3.03 13.48
N ILE A 244 -26.17 2.15 14.30
CA ILE A 244 -26.82 0.93 14.79
C ILE A 244 -27.41 1.23 16.17
N ASP A 245 -28.70 0.97 16.34
CA ASP A 245 -29.33 1.14 17.63
C ASP A 245 -28.87 0.04 18.62
N PRO A 246 -28.77 0.37 19.91
CA PRO A 246 -28.41 -0.60 20.94
C PRO A 246 -29.29 -1.87 20.91
N GLU A 247 -30.62 -1.75 20.83
CA GLU A 247 -31.50 -2.91 20.96
C GLU A 247 -31.22 -3.95 19.85
N THR A 248 -31.02 -3.52 18.62
CA THR A 248 -30.61 -4.38 17.49
C THR A 248 -29.27 -5.06 17.74
N ALA A 249 -28.28 -4.34 18.28
CA ALA A 249 -26.97 -4.90 18.58
C ALA A 249 -27.00 -5.94 19.72
N GLU A 250 -27.86 -5.75 20.73
CA GLU A 250 -28.09 -6.76 21.77
C GLU A 250 -28.83 -7.98 21.25
N GLU A 251 -29.80 -7.81 20.35
CA GLU A 251 -30.45 -8.94 19.67
C GLU A 251 -29.43 -9.78 18.89
N ALA A 252 -28.48 -9.14 18.20
CA ALA A 252 -27.47 -9.83 17.40
C ALA A 252 -26.51 -10.71 18.22
N TYR A 253 -26.25 -10.30 19.46
CA TYR A 253 -25.39 -11.02 20.40
C TYR A 253 -26.17 -11.95 21.36
N GLY A 254 -27.50 -11.76 21.49
CA GLY A 254 -28.43 -12.68 22.14
C GLY A 254 -27.96 -13.22 23.49
N ASP A 255 -28.03 -14.54 23.67
CA ASP A 255 -27.65 -15.26 24.90
C ASP A 255 -26.17 -15.06 25.31
N LEU A 256 -25.30 -14.60 24.41
CA LEU A 256 -23.91 -14.28 24.76
C LEU A 256 -23.88 -13.14 25.79
N ALA A 257 -24.74 -12.13 25.63
CA ALA A 257 -24.86 -11.01 26.57
C ALA A 257 -25.31 -11.47 27.97
N TRP A 258 -26.22 -12.46 28.03
CA TRP A 258 -26.70 -13.08 29.27
C TRP A 258 -25.66 -14.00 29.91
N ALA A 259 -25.03 -14.90 29.13
CA ALA A 259 -24.12 -15.93 29.60
C ALA A 259 -22.84 -15.36 30.24
N LEU A 260 -22.48 -14.12 29.90
CA LEU A 260 -21.29 -13.43 30.40
C LEU A 260 -21.56 -12.58 31.65
N ASN A 261 -22.81 -12.45 32.10
CA ASN A 261 -23.23 -11.60 33.23
C ASN A 261 -22.66 -10.16 33.15
N LEU A 262 -22.48 -9.64 31.93
CA LEU A 262 -21.80 -8.35 31.68
C LEU A 262 -22.73 -7.14 31.84
N GLY A 263 -24.03 -7.36 32.07
CA GLY A 263 -25.02 -6.39 31.58
C GLY A 263 -24.82 -6.19 30.08
N TRP A 264 -25.50 -5.20 29.49
CA TRP A 264 -25.28 -4.78 28.10
C TRP A 264 -23.79 -4.88 27.68
N ALA A 265 -23.43 -5.88 26.85
CA ALA A 265 -22.04 -6.26 26.53
C ALA A 265 -21.26 -5.17 25.76
N LEU A 266 -21.92 -4.04 25.48
CA LEU A 266 -21.45 -2.92 24.72
C LEU A 266 -21.37 -1.62 25.58
N THR A 267 -21.42 -1.70 26.92
CA THR A 267 -21.18 -0.55 27.84
C THR A 267 -19.84 -0.63 28.53
N TRP A 268 -19.18 -1.79 28.53
CA TRP A 268 -17.88 -2.00 29.16
C TRP A 268 -16.78 -2.13 28.10
N PRO A 269 -15.60 -1.52 28.32
CA PRO A 269 -14.44 -1.76 27.48
C PRO A 269 -14.04 -3.24 27.49
N LEU A 270 -13.81 -3.82 26.32
CA LEU A 270 -13.23 -5.15 26.15
C LEU A 270 -11.71 -5.06 25.96
N ALA A 271 -11.01 -6.12 26.35
CA ALA A 271 -9.58 -6.23 26.09
C ALA A 271 -9.29 -6.18 24.58
N PRO A 272 -8.23 -5.49 24.13
CA PRO A 272 -7.87 -5.44 22.71
C PRO A 272 -7.41 -6.82 22.21
N LEU A 273 -7.51 -7.01 20.90
CA LEU A 273 -6.98 -8.14 20.16
C LEU A 273 -5.52 -7.88 19.81
N ALA A 274 -4.64 -8.82 20.15
CA ALA A 274 -3.25 -8.80 19.73
C ALA A 274 -3.12 -9.31 18.29
N ARG A 275 -2.20 -8.75 17.50
CA ARG A 275 -1.88 -9.32 16.17
C ARG A 275 -1.15 -10.65 16.37
N ASP A 276 -1.54 -11.68 15.63
CA ASP A 276 -0.79 -12.94 15.53
C ASP A 276 -0.45 -13.26 14.07
N GLU A 277 0.82 -13.59 13.84
CA GLU A 277 1.36 -13.83 12.50
C GLU A 277 0.88 -15.15 11.88
N LYS A 278 0.52 -16.16 12.70
CA LYS A 278 -0.05 -17.41 12.17
C LYS A 278 -1.47 -17.18 11.70
N LEU A 279 -2.27 -16.45 12.50
CA LEU A 279 -3.62 -16.04 12.10
C LEU A 279 -3.59 -15.13 10.86
N HIS A 280 -2.60 -14.24 10.74
CA HIS A 280 -2.44 -13.42 9.53
C HIS A 280 -2.15 -14.33 8.32
N GLY A 281 -1.24 -15.29 8.47
CA GLY A 281 -0.92 -16.26 7.42
C GLY A 281 -2.13 -17.12 7.01
N THR A 282 -2.99 -17.52 7.95
CA THR A 282 -4.22 -18.29 7.65
C THR A 282 -5.24 -17.44 6.91
N ALA A 283 -5.46 -16.20 7.35
CA ALA A 283 -6.36 -15.26 6.70
C ALA A 283 -5.92 -14.95 5.26
N THR A 284 -4.63 -14.68 5.05
CA THR A 284 -4.05 -14.48 3.71
C THR A 284 -4.17 -15.73 2.83
N ALA A 285 -3.95 -16.92 3.39
CA ALA A 285 -4.11 -18.17 2.64
C ALA A 285 -5.58 -18.42 2.26
N HIS A 286 -6.53 -18.06 3.13
CA HIS A 286 -7.96 -18.22 2.87
C HIS A 286 -8.46 -17.25 1.80
N ASN A 287 -8.00 -16.00 1.80
CA ASN A 287 -8.24 -15.07 0.68
C ASN A 287 -7.82 -15.69 -0.66
N ARG A 288 -6.60 -16.23 -0.71
CA ARG A 288 -6.08 -16.89 -1.92
C ARG A 288 -6.95 -18.09 -2.33
N ASP A 289 -7.39 -18.91 -1.38
CA ASP A 289 -8.28 -20.04 -1.64
C ASP A 289 -9.63 -19.56 -2.21
N MET A 290 -10.23 -18.52 -1.61
CA MET A 290 -11.46 -17.87 -2.10
C MET A 290 -11.32 -17.36 -3.53
N ARG A 291 -10.22 -16.67 -3.83
CA ARG A 291 -9.93 -16.19 -5.19
C ARG A 291 -9.72 -17.35 -6.17
N ASP A 292 -8.84 -18.28 -5.84
CA ASP A 292 -8.42 -19.34 -6.78
C ASP A 292 -9.56 -20.33 -7.08
N ARG A 293 -10.50 -20.49 -6.14
CA ARG A 293 -11.66 -21.39 -6.27
C ARG A 293 -12.99 -20.66 -6.46
N LEU A 294 -12.97 -19.33 -6.62
CA LEU A 294 -14.11 -18.47 -6.93
C LEU A 294 -15.32 -18.67 -5.99
N TYR A 295 -15.08 -18.57 -4.68
CA TYR A 295 -16.14 -18.62 -3.67
C TYR A 295 -15.95 -17.53 -2.62
N PHE A 296 -17.00 -17.24 -1.86
CA PHE A 296 -16.97 -16.31 -0.74
C PHE A 296 -17.67 -16.96 0.46
N GLY A 297 -16.91 -17.36 1.46
CA GLY A 297 -17.44 -18.08 2.61
C GLY A 297 -16.36 -18.46 3.62
N THR A 298 -16.77 -18.69 4.88
CA THR A 298 -15.83 -18.97 5.97
C THR A 298 -15.28 -20.40 5.92
N ALA A 299 -16.05 -21.35 5.39
CA ALA A 299 -15.59 -22.69 5.08
C ALA A 299 -15.13 -22.80 3.63
N SER A 300 -14.02 -23.49 3.39
CA SER A 300 -13.57 -23.83 2.04
C SER A 300 -14.58 -24.80 1.38
N PRO A 301 -14.67 -24.86 0.04
CA PRO A 301 -15.63 -25.73 -0.65
C PRO A 301 -15.47 -27.24 -0.39
N ASP A 302 -14.33 -27.66 0.15
CA ASP A 302 -14.08 -29.02 0.63
C ASP A 302 -14.56 -29.28 2.06
N GLY A 303 -15.13 -28.27 2.71
CA GLY A 303 -15.62 -28.31 4.10
C GLY A 303 -14.59 -27.92 5.15
N THR A 304 -13.36 -27.52 4.77
CA THR A 304 -12.35 -27.10 5.74
C THR A 304 -12.80 -25.85 6.47
N THR A 305 -12.89 -25.91 7.80
CA THR A 305 -13.39 -24.81 8.64
C THR A 305 -12.26 -23.85 9.05
N PRO A 306 -12.58 -22.62 9.50
CA PRO A 306 -11.58 -21.69 10.06
C PRO A 306 -10.77 -22.33 11.18
N PHE A 307 -11.43 -23.06 12.10
CA PHE A 307 -10.76 -23.78 13.18
C PHE A 307 -9.70 -24.76 12.67
N GLN A 308 -10.03 -25.55 11.64
CA GLN A 308 -9.12 -26.52 11.04
C GLN A 308 -7.96 -25.84 10.31
N ARG A 309 -8.19 -24.72 9.60
CA ARG A 309 -7.14 -23.95 8.95
C ARG A 309 -6.14 -23.39 9.98
N VAL A 310 -6.66 -22.77 11.04
CA VAL A 310 -5.88 -22.19 12.14
C VAL A 310 -5.07 -23.27 12.87
N GLU A 311 -5.69 -24.40 13.21
CA GLU A 311 -5.01 -25.54 13.84
C GLU A 311 -3.91 -26.12 12.94
N SER A 312 -4.19 -26.28 11.63
CA SER A 312 -3.23 -26.82 10.66
C SER A 312 -2.02 -25.90 10.43
N ALA A 313 -2.19 -24.58 10.60
CA ALA A 313 -1.08 -23.62 10.59
C ALA A 313 -0.20 -23.68 11.86
N GLY A 314 -0.54 -24.57 12.80
CA GLY A 314 0.19 -24.76 14.04
C GLY A 314 -0.10 -23.69 15.09
N TYR A 315 -1.19 -22.94 14.94
CA TYR A 315 -1.81 -22.26 16.06
C TYR A 315 -2.54 -23.33 16.90
N ALA A 316 -2.53 -23.22 18.23
CA ALA A 316 -3.20 -24.19 19.11
C ALA A 316 -4.47 -23.55 19.69
N PRO A 317 -5.59 -23.53 18.94
CA PRO A 317 -6.77 -22.78 19.35
C PRO A 317 -7.61 -23.53 20.39
N ASP A 318 -8.07 -22.78 21.40
CA ASP A 318 -9.21 -23.14 22.24
C ASP A 318 -10.53 -22.73 21.56
N SER A 319 -10.51 -21.61 20.83
CA SER A 319 -11.63 -21.09 20.06
C SER A 319 -11.13 -20.31 18.85
N VAL A 320 -11.89 -20.36 17.76
CA VAL A 320 -11.65 -19.61 16.51
C VAL A 320 -12.98 -19.03 16.05
N GLY A 321 -12.93 -17.83 15.50
CA GLY A 321 -14.01 -17.24 14.72
C GLY A 321 -13.43 -16.50 13.52
N GLU A 322 -14.20 -16.38 12.43
CA GLU A 322 -13.74 -15.69 11.22
C GLU A 322 -14.79 -14.67 10.75
N SER A 323 -14.34 -13.47 10.35
CA SER A 323 -15.20 -12.46 9.73
C SER A 323 -14.69 -12.12 8.33
N LEU A 324 -15.63 -11.99 7.39
CA LEU A 324 -15.35 -11.70 5.99
C LEU A 324 -15.99 -10.37 5.58
N GLY A 325 -15.32 -9.64 4.69
CA GLY A 325 -15.87 -8.43 4.09
C GLY A 325 -15.30 -8.17 2.71
N THR A 326 -16.11 -7.63 1.82
CA THR A 326 -15.66 -7.15 0.51
C THR A 326 -16.21 -5.76 0.28
N THR A 327 -15.35 -4.83 -0.14
CA THR A 327 -15.76 -3.50 -0.59
C THR A 327 -15.28 -3.25 -2.02
N LEU A 328 -16.09 -2.52 -2.78
CA LEU A 328 -15.72 -2.02 -4.09
C LEU A 328 -14.76 -0.84 -3.90
N GLY A 329 -13.64 -0.86 -4.60
CA GLY A 329 -12.66 0.23 -4.70
C GLY A 329 -13.16 1.45 -5.48
N VAL A 330 -14.32 1.35 -6.14
CA VAL A 330 -15.13 2.49 -6.64
C VAL A 330 -15.95 3.13 -5.51
N LEU A 331 -15.36 3.26 -4.32
CA LEU A 331 -15.56 4.48 -3.56
C LEU A 331 -14.98 5.56 -4.47
N GLU A 332 -15.77 6.52 -4.95
CA GLU A 332 -15.36 7.53 -5.95
C GLU A 332 -13.85 7.78 -5.89
N VAL A 333 -13.13 7.56 -6.98
CA VAL A 333 -11.64 7.59 -7.02
C VAL A 333 -11.06 8.91 -6.47
N SER A 334 -11.89 9.95 -6.37
CA SER A 334 -11.65 11.23 -5.72
C SER A 334 -11.84 11.27 -4.18
N LYS A 335 -12.21 10.16 -3.53
CA LYS A 335 -12.59 10.05 -2.10
C LYS A 335 -11.84 8.94 -1.33
N VAL A 336 -11.08 8.07 -2.01
CA VAL A 336 -10.18 7.11 -1.33
C VAL A 336 -8.78 7.71 -1.28
N ASP A 337 -8.48 8.36 -0.17
CA ASP A 337 -7.23 9.10 0.00
C ASP A 337 -6.10 8.19 0.48
N GLY A 338 -6.38 7.02 1.07
CA GLY A 338 -5.34 6.04 1.39
C GLY A 338 -5.80 4.78 2.15
N PRO A 339 -4.85 4.05 2.76
CA PRO A 339 -5.12 2.81 3.50
C PRO A 339 -6.18 2.93 4.60
N ILE A 340 -6.28 4.07 5.27
CA ILE A 340 -7.28 4.28 6.33
C ILE A 340 -8.71 4.29 5.78
N ASP A 341 -8.95 4.88 4.61
CA ASP A 341 -10.31 4.92 4.05
C ASP A 341 -10.76 3.51 3.65
N VAL A 342 -9.86 2.72 3.05
CA VAL A 342 -10.12 1.31 2.74
C VAL A 342 -10.39 0.54 4.04
N ALA A 343 -9.55 0.70 5.06
CA ALA A 343 -9.75 0.08 6.37
C ALA A 343 -11.07 0.49 7.03
N ARG A 344 -11.46 1.78 6.93
CA ARG A 344 -12.73 2.31 7.45
C ARG A 344 -13.92 1.62 6.78
N CYS A 345 -13.92 1.53 5.45
CA CYS A 345 -15.00 0.89 4.72
C CYS A 345 -15.11 -0.61 5.05
N LEU A 346 -13.98 -1.32 5.11
CA LEU A 346 -13.95 -2.72 5.53
C LEU A 346 -14.43 -2.88 6.99
N TYR A 347 -13.95 -2.02 7.90
CA TYR A 347 -14.40 -1.99 9.29
C TYR A 347 -15.91 -1.80 9.41
N GLU A 348 -16.49 -0.85 8.68
CA GLU A 348 -17.93 -0.60 8.70
C GLU A 348 -18.73 -1.80 8.19
N ILE A 349 -18.24 -2.49 7.15
CA ILE A 349 -18.86 -3.72 6.63
C ILE A 349 -18.81 -4.83 7.67
N LEU A 350 -17.62 -5.10 8.23
CA LEU A 350 -17.44 -6.13 9.26
C LEU A 350 -18.32 -5.82 10.47
N LEU A 351 -18.32 -4.59 10.95
CA LEU A 351 -19.09 -4.15 12.10
C LEU A 351 -20.60 -4.27 11.87
N LYS A 352 -21.11 -3.85 10.70
CA LYS A 352 -22.54 -3.95 10.38
C LYS A 352 -22.98 -5.41 10.29
N ASN A 353 -22.20 -6.27 9.64
CA ASN A 353 -22.51 -7.70 9.54
C ASN A 353 -22.49 -8.36 10.93
N ASP A 354 -21.46 -8.06 11.73
CA ASP A 354 -21.28 -8.59 13.08
C ASP A 354 -22.43 -8.16 14.03
N LEU A 355 -23.06 -7.02 13.79
CA LEU A 355 -24.15 -6.49 14.61
C LEU A 355 -25.57 -6.61 14.02
N ASP A 356 -25.74 -7.18 12.82
CA ASP A 356 -27.07 -7.43 12.26
C ASP A 356 -27.57 -8.80 12.74
N PRO A 357 -28.65 -8.87 13.56
CA PRO A 357 -29.20 -10.14 14.06
C PRO A 357 -29.70 -11.06 12.96
N ARG A 358 -29.94 -10.54 11.75
CA ARG A 358 -30.36 -11.30 10.58
C ARG A 358 -29.19 -11.83 9.76
N SER A 359 -27.98 -11.35 10.04
CA SER A 359 -26.77 -11.86 9.40
C SER A 359 -26.43 -13.23 9.98
N ASP A 360 -26.00 -14.13 9.11
CA ASP A 360 -25.56 -15.49 9.41
C ASP A 360 -24.06 -15.58 9.78
N VAL A 361 -23.38 -14.43 9.90
CA VAL A 361 -21.97 -14.38 10.30
C VAL A 361 -21.79 -14.68 11.79
N GLU A 362 -20.62 -15.20 12.13
CA GLU A 362 -20.19 -15.36 13.52
C GLU A 362 -19.92 -14.00 14.18
N ARG A 363 -20.19 -13.93 15.48
CA ARG A 363 -20.03 -12.72 16.30
C ARG A 363 -18.63 -12.70 16.92
N ASN A 364 -17.74 -11.90 16.34
CA ASN A 364 -16.31 -11.93 16.67
C ASN A 364 -15.81 -10.61 17.27
N ILE A 365 -16.29 -9.46 16.78
CA ILE A 365 -15.70 -8.15 17.12
C ILE A 365 -15.81 -7.86 18.62
N PHE A 366 -16.97 -8.13 19.21
CA PHE A 366 -17.23 -7.92 20.64
C PHE A 366 -17.23 -9.24 21.44
N HIS A 367 -16.70 -10.33 20.87
CA HIS A 367 -16.54 -11.57 21.63
C HIS A 367 -15.48 -11.39 22.72
N PRO A 368 -15.79 -11.64 24.01
CA PRO A 368 -14.92 -11.30 25.13
C PRO A 368 -13.73 -12.24 25.29
N PHE A 369 -13.84 -13.47 24.77
CA PHE A 369 -12.83 -14.51 24.99
C PHE A 369 -11.77 -14.56 23.88
N LEU A 370 -12.04 -13.94 22.73
CA LEU A 370 -11.07 -13.84 21.63
C LEU A 370 -10.01 -12.81 22.04
N THR A 371 -8.75 -13.21 21.93
CA THR A 371 -7.60 -12.43 22.42
C THR A 371 -6.67 -12.01 21.29
N GLU A 372 -6.74 -12.66 20.14
CA GLU A 372 -5.82 -12.48 19.04
C GLU A 372 -6.56 -12.38 17.72
N VAL A 373 -5.99 -11.65 16.77
CA VAL A 373 -6.51 -11.48 15.43
C VAL A 373 -5.38 -11.54 14.41
N GLY A 374 -5.65 -12.18 13.28
CA GLY A 374 -4.89 -12.06 12.05
C GLY A 374 -5.79 -11.56 10.95
N ILE A 375 -5.38 -10.53 10.23
CA ILE A 375 -6.16 -9.96 9.14
C ILE A 375 -5.38 -10.18 7.87
N GLY A 376 -6.00 -10.74 6.84
CA GLY A 376 -5.46 -10.79 5.49
C GLY A 376 -6.29 -9.90 4.57
N LEU A 377 -5.63 -9.04 3.80
CA LEU A 377 -6.24 -8.29 2.72
C LEU A 377 -5.82 -8.83 1.35
N GLU A 378 -6.79 -8.96 0.45
CA GLU A 378 -6.52 -9.18 -0.98
C GLU A 378 -7.18 -8.09 -1.83
N THR A 379 -6.40 -7.55 -2.77
CA THR A 379 -6.87 -6.57 -3.74
C THR A 379 -7.00 -7.24 -5.10
N ILE A 380 -8.21 -7.24 -5.65
CA ILE A 380 -8.56 -7.87 -6.92
C ILE A 380 -8.91 -6.77 -7.92
N TYR A 381 -8.30 -6.79 -9.10
CA TYR A 381 -8.72 -5.98 -10.24
C TYR A 381 -9.62 -6.83 -11.14
N LEU A 382 -10.83 -6.36 -11.40
CA LEU A 382 -11.72 -6.92 -12.41
C LEU A 382 -11.65 -6.02 -13.65
N ASP A 383 -11.22 -6.60 -14.77
CA ASP A 383 -11.24 -5.94 -16.06
C ASP A 383 -12.66 -5.46 -16.39
N PRO A 384 -12.82 -4.31 -17.07
CA PRO A 384 -14.14 -3.80 -17.42
C PRO A 384 -14.87 -4.79 -18.35
N ASP A 385 -16.16 -5.01 -18.09
CA ASP A 385 -17.01 -5.80 -18.98
C ASP A 385 -17.04 -5.18 -20.39
N PRO A 386 -17.10 -5.98 -21.48
CA PRO A 386 -17.27 -5.45 -22.83
C PRO A 386 -18.62 -4.70 -22.96
N GLY A 387 -18.59 -3.38 -22.76
CA GLY A 387 -19.77 -2.50 -22.73
C GLY A 387 -20.04 -1.81 -21.39
N GLY A 388 -19.18 -1.98 -20.38
CA GLY A 388 -19.21 -1.31 -19.07
C GLY A 388 -18.41 0.00 -19.00
N ALA A 389 -18.11 0.46 -17.78
CA ALA A 389 -17.26 1.64 -17.56
C ALA A 389 -15.87 1.45 -18.21
N GLU A 390 -15.27 2.53 -18.72
CA GLU A 390 -14.01 2.48 -19.47
C GLU A 390 -12.78 2.07 -18.64
N ASP A 391 -12.91 2.00 -17.31
CA ASP A 391 -11.86 1.58 -16.39
C ASP A 391 -12.32 0.41 -15.51
N GLY A 392 -11.41 -0.52 -15.23
CA GLY A 392 -11.69 -1.72 -14.43
C GLY A 392 -11.99 -1.39 -12.97
N SER A 393 -12.58 -2.35 -12.26
CA SER A 393 -12.99 -2.18 -10.86
C SER A 393 -12.03 -2.87 -9.91
N LEU A 394 -11.54 -2.14 -8.91
CA LEU A 394 -10.80 -2.71 -7.80
C LEU A 394 -11.76 -3.23 -6.74
N TYR A 395 -11.44 -4.35 -6.11
CA TYR A 395 -12.15 -4.91 -4.97
C TYR A 395 -11.16 -5.21 -3.87
N TYR A 396 -11.50 -4.83 -2.65
CA TYR A 396 -10.75 -5.18 -1.46
C TYR A 396 -11.54 -6.24 -0.70
N THR A 397 -10.95 -7.42 -0.53
CA THR A 397 -11.53 -8.53 0.24
C THR A 397 -10.68 -8.74 1.48
N VAL A 398 -11.34 -8.78 2.63
CA VAL A 398 -10.72 -8.98 3.93
C VAL A 398 -11.21 -10.26 4.57
N VAL A 399 -10.26 -10.99 5.15
CA VAL A 399 -10.49 -12.08 6.10
C VAL A 399 -9.89 -11.66 7.43
N ALA A 400 -10.67 -11.72 8.50
CA ALA A 400 -10.18 -11.53 9.85
C ALA A 400 -10.39 -12.82 10.65
N ASP A 401 -9.30 -13.54 10.92
CA ASP A 401 -9.25 -14.71 11.77
C ASP A 401 -9.03 -14.28 13.23
N PHE A 402 -9.98 -14.58 14.09
CA PHE A 402 -9.92 -14.31 15.53
C PHE A 402 -9.71 -15.61 16.27
N ALA A 403 -8.88 -15.60 17.31
CA ALA A 403 -8.70 -16.80 18.10
C ALA A 403 -8.38 -16.52 19.57
N ARG A 404 -8.56 -17.59 20.35
CA ARG A 404 -8.06 -17.73 21.72
C ARG A 404 -7.15 -18.96 21.75
N PRO A 405 -5.89 -18.85 22.21
CA PRO A 405 -5.01 -20.00 22.30
C PRO A 405 -5.34 -20.87 23.53
N LEU A 406 -5.05 -22.18 23.45
CA LEU A 406 -5.10 -23.09 24.61
C LEU A 406 -4.14 -22.65 25.71
N ASP A 407 -2.90 -22.35 25.32
CA ASP A 407 -1.88 -21.77 26.20
C ASP A 407 -2.00 -20.25 26.18
N LEU A 408 -2.75 -19.74 27.15
CA LEU A 408 -3.06 -18.33 27.26
C LEU A 408 -1.81 -17.45 27.36
N ARG A 409 -1.76 -16.43 26.51
CA ARG A 409 -0.71 -15.42 26.43
C ARG A 409 -1.33 -14.04 26.29
N TYR A 410 -0.61 -13.03 26.77
CA TYR A 410 -1.13 -11.67 26.91
C TYR A 410 -0.12 -10.67 26.43
N PHE A 411 -0.63 -9.52 26.01
CA PHE A 411 0.17 -8.49 25.38
C PHE A 411 -0.22 -7.11 25.88
N VAL A 412 0.76 -6.22 25.98
CA VAL A 412 0.51 -4.77 25.93
C VAL A 412 0.83 -4.29 24.53
N MET A 413 -0.04 -3.44 23.99
CA MET A 413 0.09 -2.89 22.65
C MET A 413 -0.41 -1.46 22.61
N GLY A 414 -0.03 -0.71 21.59
CA GLY A 414 -0.53 0.64 21.37
C GLY A 414 0.23 1.33 20.26
N THR A 415 0.01 2.63 20.13
CA THR A 415 0.72 3.49 19.19
C THR A 415 1.44 4.58 19.96
N VAL A 416 2.71 4.83 19.61
CA VAL A 416 3.42 6.04 19.99
C VAL A 416 3.19 7.08 18.91
N TYR A 417 2.70 8.25 19.31
CA TYR A 417 2.25 9.27 18.37
C TYR A 417 2.54 10.70 18.84
N GLU A 418 2.54 11.63 17.89
CA GLU A 418 2.54 13.09 18.10
C GLU A 418 1.14 13.63 17.77
N ASP A 419 0.42 14.15 18.76
CA ASP A 419 -0.89 14.79 18.54
C ASP A 419 -0.68 16.18 17.90
N ARG A 420 -0.47 16.21 16.58
CA ARG A 420 -0.05 17.42 15.86
C ARG A 420 -1.17 18.44 15.72
N ASN A 421 -2.42 17.98 15.73
CA ASN A 421 -3.59 18.84 15.63
C ASN A 421 -4.28 19.12 16.98
N GLY A 422 -3.77 18.52 18.07
CA GLY A 422 -4.24 18.75 19.44
C GLY A 422 -5.64 18.20 19.72
N ASN A 423 -6.12 17.23 18.92
CA ASN A 423 -7.47 16.69 19.03
C ASN A 423 -7.55 15.48 19.99
N GLY A 424 -6.40 14.96 20.44
CA GLY A 424 -6.29 13.80 21.33
C GLY A 424 -6.67 12.45 20.71
N ALA A 425 -6.99 12.41 19.42
CA ALA A 425 -7.08 11.21 18.60
C ALA A 425 -5.70 10.87 18.00
N ILE A 426 -5.60 9.72 17.32
CA ILE A 426 -4.38 9.30 16.63
C ILE A 426 -4.71 9.31 15.15
N ASP A 427 -4.10 10.23 14.42
CA ASP A 427 -4.26 10.37 12.98
C ASP A 427 -3.20 9.57 12.20
N GLN A 428 -3.37 9.46 10.88
CA GLN A 428 -2.62 8.55 10.00
C GLN A 428 -1.10 8.75 10.07
N ASP A 429 -0.68 10.00 10.10
CA ASP A 429 0.71 10.44 10.01
C ASP A 429 1.34 10.71 11.37
N GLU A 430 0.57 10.58 12.45
CA GLU A 430 1.00 10.92 13.80
C GLU A 430 1.84 9.82 14.46
N GLY A 431 1.71 8.57 14.00
CA GLY A 431 2.48 7.44 14.49
C GLY A 431 3.98 7.59 14.21
N ILE A 432 4.83 7.36 15.22
CA ILE A 432 6.27 7.62 15.11
C ILE A 432 7.06 6.31 15.03
N PRO A 433 7.73 6.03 13.89
CA PRO A 433 8.41 4.76 13.68
C PRO A 433 9.79 4.68 14.32
N GLY A 434 10.28 3.45 14.53
CA GLY A 434 11.65 3.17 14.96
C GLY A 434 12.01 3.65 16.37
N LEU A 435 11.01 3.94 17.21
CA LEU A 435 11.23 4.32 18.61
C LEU A 435 11.40 3.09 19.47
N LYS A 436 12.41 3.10 20.33
CA LYS A 436 12.62 2.03 21.29
C LYS A 436 11.68 2.19 22.47
N ILE A 437 10.99 1.11 22.82
CA ILE A 437 10.04 1.05 23.93
C ILE A 437 10.56 0.07 24.96
N THR A 438 10.56 0.52 26.22
CA THR A 438 10.94 -0.28 27.38
C THR A 438 9.75 -0.41 28.32
N LEU A 439 9.50 -1.62 28.81
CA LEU A 439 8.50 -1.91 29.85
C LEU A 439 9.14 -2.52 31.09
N ASN A 440 8.86 -1.92 32.24
CA ASN A 440 9.30 -2.34 33.56
C ASN A 440 8.13 -2.52 34.52
N SER A 441 8.23 -3.49 35.44
CA SER A 441 7.33 -3.58 36.60
C SER A 441 7.80 -2.64 37.70
N GLU A 442 6.86 -1.93 38.34
CA GLU A 442 7.17 -1.04 39.45
C GLU A 442 7.76 -1.78 40.67
N ASP A 443 7.31 -3.00 40.93
CA ASP A 443 7.66 -3.77 42.12
C ASP A 443 8.97 -4.56 41.98
N SER A 444 9.58 -4.58 40.79
CA SER A 444 10.77 -5.39 40.53
C SER A 444 12.03 -4.54 40.35
N ALA A 445 12.88 -4.52 41.36
CA ALA A 445 14.22 -3.94 41.27
C ALA A 445 15.16 -4.70 40.29
N THR A 446 14.74 -5.87 39.80
CA THR A 446 15.53 -6.80 38.95
C THR A 446 14.69 -7.53 37.89
N GLY A 447 13.49 -7.03 37.58
CA GLY A 447 12.57 -7.68 36.66
C GLY A 447 13.10 -7.65 35.22
N PRO A 448 12.70 -8.60 34.36
CA PRO A 448 13.11 -8.56 32.96
C PRO A 448 12.58 -7.27 32.33
N GLU A 449 13.51 -6.43 31.86
CA GLU A 449 13.20 -5.30 31.00
C GLU A 449 12.72 -5.88 29.66
N ILE A 450 11.47 -5.60 29.31
CA ILE A 450 10.93 -6.00 28.00
C ILE A 450 11.14 -4.83 27.05
N MET A 451 11.77 -5.11 25.91
CA MET A 451 12.06 -4.11 24.89
C MET A 451 11.40 -4.49 23.57
N THR A 452 10.94 -3.47 22.84
CA THR A 452 10.54 -3.58 21.43
C THR A 452 10.84 -2.26 20.72
N GLU A 453 10.70 -2.22 19.41
CA GLU A 453 10.67 -0.98 18.63
C GLU A 453 9.28 -0.75 18.05
N THR A 454 8.94 0.51 17.78
CA THR A 454 7.74 0.84 17.02
C THR A 454 7.91 0.49 15.55
N GLY A 455 6.87 -0.08 14.95
CA GLY A 455 6.80 -0.30 13.49
C GLY A 455 6.68 1.01 12.71
N HIS A 456 6.60 0.94 11.38
CA HIS A 456 6.54 2.11 10.48
C HIS A 456 5.34 3.04 10.72
N THR A 457 4.29 2.57 11.40
CA THR A 457 3.10 3.35 11.81
C THR A 457 3.10 3.75 13.30
N GLY A 458 4.23 3.61 13.99
CA GLY A 458 4.35 3.92 15.42
C GLY A 458 3.75 2.89 16.37
N ARG A 459 3.21 1.79 15.84
CA ARG A 459 2.58 0.71 16.63
C ARG A 459 3.62 -0.17 17.30
N TYR A 460 3.25 -0.71 18.46
CA TYR A 460 4.05 -1.68 19.19
C TYR A 460 3.17 -2.75 19.84
N GLN A 461 3.74 -3.93 20.05
CA GLN A 461 3.14 -5.04 20.78
C GLN A 461 4.23 -5.79 21.54
N MET A 462 4.05 -5.99 22.84
CA MET A 462 4.98 -6.69 23.71
C MET A 462 4.25 -7.78 24.48
N SER A 463 4.82 -8.97 24.50
CA SER A 463 4.29 -10.07 25.32
C SER A 463 4.48 -9.76 26.80
N LEU A 464 3.40 -9.80 27.56
CA LEU A 464 3.44 -9.79 29.01
C LEU A 464 3.81 -11.20 29.48
N SER A 465 5.01 -11.36 30.02
CA SER A 465 5.39 -12.62 30.69
C SER A 465 4.42 -12.89 31.85
N SER A 466 4.21 -14.18 32.17
CA SER A 466 3.25 -14.67 33.19
C SER A 466 3.46 -14.14 34.62
N VAL A 467 4.48 -13.29 34.84
CA VAL A 467 4.91 -12.78 36.15
C VAL A 467 4.63 -11.28 36.31
N LEU A 468 4.28 -10.55 35.24
CA LEU A 468 4.08 -9.10 35.31
C LEU A 468 2.61 -8.76 35.66
N THR A 469 2.33 -8.68 36.95
CA THR A 469 1.08 -8.09 37.50
C THR A 469 1.42 -6.87 38.35
N GLY A 470 0.53 -5.87 38.38
CA GLY A 470 0.72 -4.65 39.16
C GLY A 470 0.91 -3.40 38.31
N PHE A 471 1.52 -2.38 38.89
CA PHE A 471 1.83 -1.14 38.18
C PHE A 471 3.02 -1.31 37.26
N MET A 472 2.86 -0.83 36.03
CA MET A 472 3.84 -0.92 34.97
C MET A 472 4.32 0.47 34.57
N LYS A 473 5.61 0.57 34.25
CA LYS A 473 6.29 1.78 33.78
C LYS A 473 6.74 1.55 32.34
N LEU A 474 6.16 2.30 31.41
CA LEU A 474 6.57 2.29 30.01
C LEU A 474 7.41 3.53 29.70
N TYR A 475 8.50 3.35 28.96
CA TYR A 475 9.39 4.41 28.50
C TYR A 475 9.52 4.34 26.99
N VAL A 476 9.70 5.51 26.36
CA VAL A 476 9.96 5.65 24.93
C VAL A 476 11.26 6.41 24.76
N GLU A 477 12.16 5.93 23.90
CA GLU A 477 13.44 6.55 23.60
C GLU A 477 13.46 7.06 22.15
N ARG A 478 13.77 8.35 21.97
CA ARG A 478 13.91 9.02 20.66
C ARG A 478 15.24 9.77 20.65
N GLU A 479 16.18 9.36 19.80
CA GLU A 479 17.48 10.05 19.60
C GLU A 479 18.29 10.31 20.90
N GLY A 480 18.11 9.45 21.91
CA GLY A 480 18.76 9.56 23.23
C GLY A 480 17.93 10.28 24.30
N ASP A 481 16.82 10.92 23.94
CA ASP A 481 15.85 11.46 24.89
C ASP A 481 14.89 10.36 25.36
N VAL A 482 14.62 10.33 26.66
CA VAL A 482 13.74 9.33 27.30
C VAL A 482 12.45 10.00 27.77
N PHE A 483 11.32 9.56 27.21
CA PHE A 483 9.98 9.99 27.55
C PHE A 483 9.32 8.99 28.52
N GLY A 484 8.59 9.51 29.52
CA GLY A 484 7.90 8.72 30.55
C GLY A 484 8.42 8.98 31.97
N PRO A 485 8.13 8.11 32.95
CA PRO A 485 7.36 6.86 32.80
C PRO A 485 5.88 7.09 32.51
N PHE A 486 5.34 6.32 31.57
CA PHE A 486 3.92 6.21 31.31
C PHE A 486 3.34 5.06 32.13
N TYR A 487 2.61 5.39 33.19
CA TYR A 487 2.04 4.40 34.10
C TYR A 487 0.78 3.74 33.54
N PHE A 488 0.64 2.44 33.75
CA PHE A 488 -0.62 1.71 33.59
C PHE A 488 -0.67 0.51 34.54
N PHE A 489 -1.87 -0.03 34.76
CA PHE A 489 -2.08 -1.14 35.70
C PHE A 489 -2.46 -2.42 34.96
N VAL A 490 -1.78 -3.52 35.32
CA VAL A 490 -2.12 -4.87 34.88
C VAL A 490 -2.80 -5.58 36.05
N GLY A 491 -4.12 -5.41 36.13
CA GLY A 491 -4.93 -5.77 37.30
C GLY A 491 -5.48 -7.19 37.32
N HIS A 492 -5.85 -7.72 36.16
CA HIS A 492 -6.18 -9.13 36.03
C HIS A 492 -4.98 -9.82 35.37
N PRO A 493 -4.35 -10.81 36.03
CA PRO A 493 -3.51 -11.73 35.28
C PRO A 493 -4.48 -12.37 34.30
N LYS A 494 -4.29 -12.13 32.99
CA LYS A 494 -4.99 -12.77 31.86
C LYS A 494 -5.81 -11.89 30.91
N GLU A 495 -5.37 -10.66 30.62
CA GLU A 495 -5.95 -9.89 29.52
C GLU A 495 -4.92 -9.02 28.80
N ASN A 496 -5.18 -8.73 27.52
CA ASN A 496 -4.38 -7.77 26.76
C ASN A 496 -4.65 -6.34 27.23
N LYS A 497 -3.69 -5.44 26.99
CA LYS A 497 -3.77 -4.02 27.37
C LYS A 497 -3.47 -3.11 26.18
N LEU A 498 -4.33 -2.10 25.99
CA LEU A 498 -4.09 -1.04 25.02
C LEU A 498 -3.52 0.19 25.74
N ARG A 499 -2.32 0.63 25.34
CA ARG A 499 -1.63 1.80 25.88
C ARG A 499 -1.05 2.66 24.78
N ASN A 500 -1.81 3.64 24.32
CA ASN A 500 -1.28 4.66 23.42
C ASN A 500 -0.42 5.66 24.20
N VAL A 501 0.61 6.20 23.55
CA VAL A 501 1.61 7.08 24.16
C VAL A 501 1.77 8.31 23.27
N GLY A 502 1.26 9.45 23.72
CA GLY A 502 1.56 10.75 23.10
C GLY A 502 2.90 11.27 23.59
N ILE A 503 3.77 11.71 22.68
CA ILE A 503 5.01 12.44 23.00
C ILE A 503 4.99 13.84 22.37
N GLU A 504 5.78 14.77 22.94
CA GLU A 504 5.82 16.15 22.44
C GLU A 504 6.46 16.21 21.03
N PRO A 505 5.89 17.04 20.11
CA PRO A 505 6.49 17.28 18.79
C PRO A 505 7.92 17.80 18.89
N GLN A 506 8.74 17.51 17.87
CA GLN A 506 10.04 18.18 17.68
C GLN A 506 9.88 19.61 17.18
#